data_AF-A0A7S2V3D3-F1
#
_entry.id   AF-A0A7S2V3D3-F1
#
_cell.length_a   1.000
_cell.length_b   1.000
_cell.length_c   1.000
_cell.angle_alpha   90.00
_cell.angle_beta   90.00
_cell.angle_gamma   90.00
#
_symmetry.space_group_name_H-M   'P 1'
#
loop_
_entity.id
_entity.type
_entity.pdbx_description
1 polymer ?
#
loop_
_entity_poly.entity_id
_entity_poly.type
_entity_poly.pdbx_seq_one_letter_code
_entity_poly.pdbx_strand_id
1 'polypeptide(L)'
;MASEDRGGTLGLQVDMEGRLLESSIACVGLVSEEDEFLTPPFERILAGTTVKRAMDLINPVLLEKGLLKGVVQREVTLDEALRAKEMMGFGGGGVWPIVKLNGQRLGSGKPGPLFQEIRGLLRQDFKNPRYIDT
;
A
#
# COMPACT_ATOMS: atom_id res chain seq x y z
N MET A 1 -12.13 -19.02 3.47
CA MET A 1 -11.17 -18.19 4.24
C MET A 1 -11.94 -17.08 4.93
N ALA A 2 -11.54 -16.59 6.12
CA ALA A 2 -12.34 -15.64 6.92
C ALA A 2 -12.78 -14.35 6.18
N SER A 3 -12.01 -13.89 5.20
CA SER A 3 -12.41 -12.76 4.34
C SER A 3 -13.56 -13.12 3.41
N GLU A 4 -13.51 -14.30 2.76
CA GLU A 4 -14.54 -14.81 1.85
C GLU A 4 -15.87 -15.00 2.58
N ASP A 5 -15.83 -15.53 3.81
CA ASP A 5 -17.01 -15.73 4.67
C ASP A 5 -17.73 -14.40 4.98
N ARG A 6 -17.02 -13.27 4.82
CA ARG A 6 -17.52 -11.90 5.01
C ARG A 6 -17.70 -11.13 3.69
N GLY A 7 -17.64 -11.83 2.55
CA GLY A 7 -17.80 -11.24 1.21
C GLY A 7 -16.61 -10.39 0.73
N GLY A 8 -15.43 -10.58 1.34
CA GLY A 8 -14.17 -9.98 0.92
C GLY A 8 -13.35 -10.92 0.02
N THR A 9 -12.26 -10.39 -0.54
CA THR A 9 -11.37 -11.12 -1.47
C THR A 9 -10.05 -11.53 -0.80
N LEU A 10 -9.49 -10.65 0.03
CA LEU A 10 -8.24 -10.90 0.77
C LEU A 10 -8.43 -10.52 2.22
N GLY A 11 -7.77 -11.25 3.12
CA GLY A 11 -7.69 -10.89 4.53
C GLY A 11 -6.66 -9.79 4.75
N LEU A 12 -6.92 -8.92 5.72
CA LEU A 12 -5.99 -7.94 6.24
C LEU A 12 -5.73 -8.31 7.70
N GLN A 13 -4.47 -8.56 8.05
CA GLN A 13 -4.11 -8.94 9.41
C GLN A 13 -3.92 -7.70 10.28
N VAL A 14 -4.34 -7.83 11.53
CA VAL A 14 -4.03 -6.91 12.61
C VAL A 14 -3.48 -7.71 13.78
N ASP A 15 -2.64 -7.10 14.60
CA ASP A 15 -2.21 -7.71 15.85
C ASP A 15 -3.27 -7.59 16.97
N MET A 16 -2.92 -8.04 18.16
CA MET A 16 -3.79 -8.03 19.35
C MET A 16 -4.15 -6.62 19.83
N GLU A 17 -3.41 -5.59 19.39
CA GLU A 17 -3.65 -4.18 19.72
C GLU A 17 -4.35 -3.44 18.58
N GLY A 18 -4.76 -4.16 17.52
CA GLY A 18 -5.42 -3.58 16.36
C GLY A 18 -4.48 -2.78 15.45
N ARG A 19 -3.16 -3.03 15.50
CA ARG A 19 -2.21 -2.46 14.54
C ARG A 19 -2.19 -3.29 13.29
N LEU A 20 -2.18 -2.60 12.17
CA LEU A 20 -2.11 -3.15 10.83
C LEU A 20 -0.80 -3.91 10.61
N LEU A 21 -0.93 -5.12 10.06
CA LEU A 21 0.18 -5.95 9.59
C LEU A 21 0.10 -6.04 8.06
N GLU A 22 0.05 -7.24 7.50
CA GLU A 22 0.00 -7.46 6.05
C GLU A 22 -1.28 -8.17 5.61
N SER A 23 -1.50 -8.22 4.29
CA SER A 23 -2.57 -9.01 3.68
C SER A 23 -2.12 -10.45 3.47
N SER A 24 -3.08 -11.36 3.23
CA SER A 24 -2.84 -12.79 3.01
C SER A 24 -1.75 -13.15 1.98
N ILE A 25 -1.43 -12.25 1.04
CA ILE A 25 -0.45 -12.48 -0.02
C ILE A 25 0.48 -11.27 -0.28
N ALA A 26 0.42 -10.23 0.56
CA ALA A 26 1.02 -8.94 0.21
C ALA A 26 1.22 -8.01 1.39
N CYS A 27 2.28 -7.21 1.34
CA CYS A 27 2.39 -6.01 2.17
C CYS A 27 1.30 -5.01 1.77
N VAL A 28 0.96 -4.08 2.67
CA VAL A 28 -0.03 -3.04 2.41
C VAL A 28 0.57 -1.67 2.69
N GLY A 29 0.17 -0.68 1.90
CA GLY A 29 0.47 0.71 2.15
C GLY A 29 -0.75 1.59 1.92
N LEU A 30 -0.74 2.77 2.53
CA LEU A 30 -1.86 3.70 2.46
C LEU A 30 -1.39 5.14 2.37
N VAL A 31 -2.27 6.01 1.89
CA VAL A 31 -2.10 7.46 1.93
C VAL A 31 -2.94 8.01 3.07
N SER A 32 -2.28 8.65 4.04
CA SER A 32 -2.92 9.21 5.22
C SER A 32 -3.73 10.47 4.90
N GLU A 33 -4.49 10.97 5.87
CA GLU A 33 -5.22 12.23 5.75
C GLU A 33 -4.25 13.42 5.59
N GLU A 34 -3.03 13.29 6.12
CA GLU A 34 -1.95 14.25 6.09
C GLU A 34 -1.09 14.20 4.82
N ASP A 35 -1.45 13.38 3.84
CA ASP A 35 -0.71 13.17 2.58
C ASP A 35 0.65 12.46 2.76
N GLU A 36 0.75 11.53 3.71
CA GLU A 36 1.93 10.65 3.86
C GLU A 36 1.63 9.26 3.32
N PHE A 37 2.60 8.64 2.64
CA PHE A 37 2.55 7.22 2.35
C PHE A 37 3.02 6.44 3.59
N LEU A 38 2.16 5.61 4.14
CA LEU A 38 2.42 4.80 5.32
C LEU A 38 2.43 3.32 4.98
N THR A 39 3.35 2.57 5.57
CA THR A 39 3.36 1.10 5.58
C THR A 39 3.83 0.61 6.95
N PRO A 40 3.32 -0.55 7.46
CA PRO A 40 3.81 -1.10 8.73
C PRO A 40 5.31 -1.38 8.71
N PRO A 41 6.00 -1.34 9.88
CA PRO A 41 7.43 -1.59 9.96
C PRO A 41 7.79 -3.01 9.55
N PHE A 42 8.87 -3.18 8.79
CA PHE A 42 9.33 -4.50 8.33
C PHE A 42 9.81 -5.44 9.43
N GLU A 43 9.96 -4.97 10.67
CA GLU A 43 10.19 -5.81 11.85
C GLU A 43 8.93 -6.60 12.25
N ARG A 44 7.75 -6.18 11.77
CA ARG A 44 6.44 -6.76 12.12
C ARG A 44 5.76 -7.51 10.98
N ILE A 45 6.21 -7.32 9.74
CA ILE A 45 5.64 -7.91 8.53
C ILE A 45 6.74 -8.43 7.61
N LEU A 46 6.41 -9.15 6.54
CA LEU A 46 7.40 -9.48 5.52
C LEU A 46 8.03 -8.20 4.96
N ALA A 47 9.36 -8.18 4.89
CA ALA A 47 10.11 -7.06 4.34
C ALA A 47 10.08 -7.05 2.79
N GLY A 48 8.87 -6.94 2.23
CA GLY A 48 8.55 -7.18 0.82
C GLY A 48 9.30 -6.28 -0.15
N THR A 49 9.86 -6.89 -1.21
CA THR A 49 10.67 -6.18 -2.21
C THR A 49 9.86 -5.16 -3.01
N THR A 50 8.61 -5.46 -3.34
CA THR A 50 7.72 -4.55 -4.09
C THR A 50 7.42 -3.26 -3.32
N VAL A 51 7.08 -3.35 -2.02
CA VAL A 51 6.79 -2.15 -1.21
C VAL A 51 8.06 -1.35 -0.92
N LYS A 52 9.19 -2.01 -0.64
CA LYS A 52 10.50 -1.35 -0.51
C LYS A 52 10.84 -0.54 -1.76
N ARG A 53 10.70 -1.17 -2.93
CA ARG A 53 10.97 -0.50 -4.19
C ARG A 53 10.00 0.65 -4.45
N ALA A 54 8.74 0.51 -4.07
CA ALA A 54 7.76 1.60 -4.15
C ALA A 54 8.22 2.80 -3.30
N MET A 55 8.62 2.57 -2.05
CA MET A 55 9.11 3.63 -1.16
C MET A 55 10.31 4.39 -1.76
N ASP A 56 11.28 3.67 -2.32
CA ASP A 56 12.46 4.26 -2.97
C ASP A 56 12.09 5.13 -4.17
N LEU A 57 11.06 4.75 -4.94
CA LEU A 57 10.62 5.48 -6.14
C LEU A 57 9.67 6.66 -5.79
N ILE A 58 8.89 6.53 -4.72
CA ILE A 58 7.97 7.58 -4.26
C ILE A 58 8.74 8.81 -3.81
N ASN A 59 9.81 8.61 -3.02
CA ASN A 59 10.62 9.69 -2.45
C ASN A 59 11.08 10.72 -3.49
N PRO A 60 11.81 10.36 -4.56
CA PRO A 60 12.29 11.32 -5.54
C PRO A 60 11.21 11.85 -6.47
N VAL A 61 10.08 11.15 -6.68
CA VAL A 61 9.11 11.59 -7.71
C VAL A 61 7.90 12.29 -7.11
N LEU A 62 7.28 11.72 -6.08
CA LEU A 62 6.01 12.22 -5.58
C LEU A 62 6.19 13.26 -4.47
N LEU A 63 7.28 13.19 -3.68
CA LEU A 63 7.61 14.26 -2.74
C LEU A 63 8.08 15.52 -3.49
N GLU A 64 8.92 15.38 -4.52
CA GLU A 64 9.38 16.53 -5.33
C GLU A 64 8.22 17.23 -6.07
N LYS A 65 7.22 16.46 -6.53
CA LYS A 65 5.99 17.01 -7.13
C LYS A 65 5.01 17.60 -6.10
N GLY A 66 5.27 17.46 -4.80
CA GLY A 66 4.38 17.90 -3.72
C GLY A 66 3.07 17.10 -3.64
N LEU A 67 3.02 15.89 -4.23
CA LEU A 67 1.85 15.02 -4.19
C LEU A 67 1.75 14.21 -2.89
N LEU A 68 2.89 14.02 -2.21
CA LEU A 68 2.99 13.44 -0.88
C LEU A 68 3.94 14.30 -0.04
N LYS A 69 3.75 14.29 1.28
CA LYS A 69 4.60 14.99 2.26
C LYS A 69 5.66 14.09 2.87
N GLY A 70 5.49 12.78 2.81
CA GLY A 70 6.45 11.83 3.35
C GLY A 70 6.17 10.39 2.97
N VAL A 71 7.18 9.55 3.22
CA VAL A 71 7.12 8.09 3.16
C VAL A 71 7.60 7.58 4.50
N VAL A 72 6.71 6.95 5.27
CA VAL A 72 6.97 6.63 6.68
C VAL A 72 6.65 5.16 6.95
N GLN A 73 7.59 4.48 7.60
CA GLN A 73 7.31 3.21 8.26
C GLN A 73 6.95 3.46 9.72
N ARG A 74 5.72 3.12 10.10
CA ARG A 74 5.26 3.14 11.49
C ARG A 74 4.07 2.22 11.67
N GLU A 75 3.76 1.92 12.92
CA GLU A 75 2.50 1.27 13.23
C GLU A 75 1.33 2.14 12.76
N VAL A 76 0.34 1.47 12.16
CA VAL A 76 -0.88 2.07 11.64
C VAL A 76 -2.03 1.38 12.32
N THR A 77 -2.96 2.13 12.90
CA THR A 77 -4.17 1.56 13.49
C THR A 77 -5.17 1.17 12.41
N LEU A 78 -6.06 0.21 12.72
CA LEU A 78 -7.17 -0.10 11.82
C LEU A 78 -8.03 1.14 11.51
N ASP A 79 -8.23 2.02 12.49
CA ASP A 79 -9.01 3.25 12.33
C ASP A 79 -8.34 4.25 11.39
N GLU A 80 -7.02 4.37 11.41
CA GLU A 80 -6.27 5.16 10.41
C GLU A 80 -6.40 4.53 9.02
N ALA A 81 -6.31 3.20 8.92
CA ALA A 81 -6.48 2.51 7.64
C ALA A 81 -7.88 2.69 7.04
N LEU A 82 -8.92 2.71 7.88
CA LEU A 82 -10.30 2.98 7.46
C LEU A 82 -10.55 4.42 7.04
N ARG A 83 -9.72 5.36 7.51
CA ARG A 83 -9.75 6.80 7.14
C ARG A 83 -8.79 7.17 6.01
N ALA A 84 -7.96 6.24 5.56
CA ALA A 84 -7.01 6.48 4.49
C ALA A 84 -7.67 7.03 3.22
N LYS A 85 -7.00 8.00 2.58
CA LYS A 85 -7.43 8.55 1.28
C LYS A 85 -7.38 7.49 0.19
N GLU A 86 -6.31 6.71 0.20
CA GLU A 86 -6.08 5.60 -0.72
C GLU A 86 -5.36 4.47 0.02
N MET A 87 -5.62 3.22 -0.38
CA MET A 87 -4.92 2.06 0.16
C MET A 87 -4.60 1.09 -0.98
N MET A 88 -3.50 0.36 -0.86
CA MET A 88 -3.02 -0.53 -1.90
C MET A 88 -2.22 -1.71 -1.33
N GLY A 89 -2.27 -2.84 -2.04
CA GLY A 89 -1.48 -4.03 -1.73
C GLY A 89 -0.28 -4.16 -2.67
N PHE A 90 0.83 -4.65 -2.14
CA PHE A 90 2.11 -4.84 -2.84
C PHE A 90 2.55 -6.30 -2.74
N GLY A 91 2.57 -6.99 -3.87
CA GLY A 91 2.99 -8.40 -3.90
C GLY A 91 3.09 -8.94 -5.32
N GLY A 92 3.78 -10.07 -5.49
CA GLY A 92 3.82 -10.81 -6.76
C GLY A 92 4.26 -9.98 -7.99
N GLY A 93 5.08 -8.94 -7.81
CA GLY A 93 5.51 -8.05 -8.90
C GLY A 93 4.45 -7.05 -9.36
N GLY A 94 3.47 -6.72 -8.50
CA GLY A 94 2.43 -5.76 -8.83
C GLY A 94 1.93 -4.96 -7.63
N VAL A 95 1.11 -3.97 -7.96
CA VAL A 95 0.36 -3.16 -6.99
C VAL A 95 -1.11 -3.12 -7.41
N TRP A 96 -2.01 -3.29 -6.46
CA TRP A 96 -3.46 -3.26 -6.66
C TRP A 96 -4.15 -2.38 -5.62
N PRO A 97 -5.27 -1.75 -5.99
CA PRO A 97 -5.95 -0.84 -5.09
C PRO A 97 -6.83 -1.62 -4.11
N ILE A 98 -6.88 -1.14 -2.87
CA ILE A 98 -7.82 -1.58 -1.84
C ILE A 98 -8.83 -0.43 -1.68
N VAL A 99 -10.02 -0.60 -2.23
CA VAL A 99 -11.07 0.45 -2.26
C VAL A 99 -12.18 0.25 -1.23
N LYS A 100 -12.16 -0.90 -0.55
CA LYS A 100 -13.15 -1.29 0.45
C LYS A 100 -12.46 -2.16 1.50
N LEU A 101 -12.68 -1.86 2.77
CA LEU A 101 -12.18 -2.61 3.92
C LEU A 101 -13.30 -2.78 4.94
N ASN A 102 -13.56 -4.00 5.41
CA ASN A 102 -14.61 -4.30 6.40
C ASN A 102 -16.00 -3.73 6.06
N GLY A 103 -16.41 -3.78 4.79
CA GLY A 103 -17.70 -3.22 4.37
C GLY A 103 -17.65 -1.71 4.06
N GLN A 104 -16.69 -0.98 4.62
CA GLN A 104 -16.51 0.45 4.44
C GLN A 104 -15.74 0.78 3.16
N ARG A 105 -16.22 1.78 2.43
CA ARG A 105 -15.54 2.34 1.26
C ARG A 105 -14.38 3.22 1.71
N LEU A 106 -13.20 3.04 1.11
CA LEU A 106 -12.03 3.90 1.33
C LEU A 106 -12.02 5.02 0.27
N GLY A 107 -11.87 6.27 0.72
CA GLY A 107 -11.93 7.45 -0.16
C GLY A 107 -13.18 7.46 -1.06
N SER A 108 -12.96 7.62 -2.37
CA SER A 108 -14.03 7.57 -3.39
C SER A 108 -14.54 6.14 -3.70
N GLY A 109 -13.87 5.12 -3.16
CA GLY A 109 -14.07 3.71 -3.50
C GLY A 109 -13.75 3.35 -4.94
N LYS A 110 -12.89 4.16 -5.56
CA LYS A 110 -12.25 3.89 -6.84
C LYS A 110 -10.73 4.04 -6.64
N PRO A 111 -9.91 3.41 -7.48
CA PRO A 111 -8.46 3.63 -7.43
C PRO A 111 -8.16 5.11 -7.64
N GLY A 112 -7.45 5.74 -6.69
CA GLY A 112 -7.18 7.17 -6.71
C GLY A 112 -5.93 7.55 -7.49
N PRO A 113 -5.64 8.85 -7.62
CA PRO A 113 -4.51 9.35 -8.40
C PRO A 113 -3.15 8.89 -7.86
N LEU A 114 -2.95 8.83 -6.53
CA LEU A 114 -1.66 8.44 -5.96
C LEU A 114 -1.38 6.96 -6.21
N PHE A 115 -2.38 6.10 -6.13
CA PHE A 115 -2.27 4.71 -6.56
C PHE A 115 -1.83 4.60 -8.02
N GLN A 116 -2.37 5.42 -8.93
CA GLN A 116 -1.99 5.37 -10.34
C GLN A 116 -0.55 5.83 -10.56
N GLU A 117 -0.12 6.90 -9.89
CA GLU A 117 1.27 7.37 -9.93
C GLU A 117 2.23 6.28 -9.43
N ILE A 118 1.97 5.72 -8.24
CA ILE A 118 2.82 4.66 -7.63
C ILE A 118 2.86 3.42 -8.53
N ARG A 119 1.72 3.00 -9.08
CA ARG A 119 1.64 1.88 -10.03
C ARG A 119 2.40 2.17 -11.31
N GLY A 120 2.35 3.41 -11.80
CA GLY A 120 3.10 3.87 -12.97
C GLY A 120 4.59 3.75 -12.74
N LEU A 121 5.08 4.25 -11.60
CA LEU A 121 6.49 4.18 -11.20
C LEU A 121 7.00 2.75 -11.15
N LEU A 122 6.31 1.87 -10.43
CA LEU A 122 6.69 0.46 -10.33
C LEU A 122 6.67 -0.24 -11.70
N ARG A 123 5.66 0.03 -12.53
CA ARG A 123 5.58 -0.58 -13.87
C ARG A 123 6.71 -0.14 -14.79
N GLN A 124 7.13 1.11 -14.70
CA GLN A 124 8.28 1.61 -15.46
C GLN A 124 9.57 0.96 -14.94
N ASP A 125 9.72 0.86 -13.63
CA ASP A 125 10.87 0.23 -13.00
C ASP A 125 11.00 -1.27 -13.34
N PHE A 126 9.89 -2.03 -13.31
CA PHE A 126 9.88 -3.45 -13.68
C PHE A 126 10.16 -3.71 -15.16
N LYS A 127 10.04 -2.68 -16.01
CA LYS A 127 10.36 -2.75 -17.44
C LYS A 127 11.74 -2.17 -17.76
N ASN A 128 12.50 -1.75 -16.76
CA ASN A 128 13.77 -1.09 -16.97
C ASN A 128 14.79 -2.10 -17.55
N PRO A 129 15.30 -1.88 -18.78
CA PRO A 129 16.20 -2.82 -19.44
C PRO A 129 17.51 -3.01 -18.67
N ARG A 130 17.88 -2.09 -17.77
CA ARG A 130 19.04 -2.26 -16.87
C ARG A 130 18.93 -3.51 -15.98
N TYR A 131 17.71 -3.95 -15.67
CA TYR A 131 17.45 -5.04 -14.72
C TYR A 131 16.81 -6.26 -15.38
N ILE A 132 16.79 -6.31 -16.72
CA ILE A 132 16.20 -7.40 -17.49
C ILE A 132 17.32 -8.00 -18.34
N ASP A 133 17.47 -9.31 -18.29
CA ASP A 133 18.32 -10.04 -19.24
C ASP A 133 17.61 -10.02 -20.60
N THR A 134 18.00 -9.09 -21.47
CA THR A 134 17.41 -8.82 -22.79
C THR A 134 18.23 -9.41 -23.91
#